data_AF-A0A413LRN8-F1
#
_entry.id   AF-A0A413LRN8-F1
#
_cell.length_a   1.000
_cell.length_b   1.000
_cell.length_c   1.000
_cell.angle_alpha   90.00
_cell.angle_beta   90.00
_cell.angle_gamma   90.00
#
_symmetry.space_group_name_H-M   'P 1'
#
loop_
_entity.id
_entity.type
_entity.pdbx_description
1 polymer ?
#
loop_
_entity_poly.entity_id
_entity_poly.type
_entity_poly.pdbx_seq_one_letter_code
_entity_poly.pdbx_strand_id
1 'polypeptide(L)'
;MDEKKREDTEMLVSRAVEGDQEALEQLLTEVQDLVFNLSLRMLGTIQDAEDASQEILIRVMNNLASFRGESAFSTWVFRIAVNHLKNYRKSMFARQPLSFEYYGEDIVSGKEKDIPDLTMGVDRNLLEQELKLSCTNVMLQCLDADSRCIYILGTMFRVDSRLAAEILDLSPEAYRQRLSRIRKKMAGFLEEYCGLSGKGVCSCGKRVSYAIASHRMNPEKPEYTSLKENTEFLLECKTAMEEIDDLSMVFSSLPAYRTTKAAREYLDEFLKSDCYSTISNAL
;
A
#
# COMPACT_ATOMS: atom_id res chain seq x y z
N MET A 1 -27.53 -12.85 -16.61
CA MET A 1 -26.49 -13.60 -17.33
C MET A 1 -25.17 -12.94 -17.00
N ASP A 2 -24.33 -13.41 -16.10
CA ASP A 2 -24.29 -14.67 -15.35
C ASP A 2 -23.78 -14.36 -13.95
N GLU A 3 -24.54 -14.73 -12.92
CA GLU A 3 -24.00 -14.84 -11.56
C GLU A 3 -23.08 -16.06 -11.54
N LYS A 4 -21.83 -15.85 -11.97
CA LYS A 4 -20.77 -16.85 -11.87
C LYS A 4 -20.59 -17.14 -10.38
N LYS A 5 -21.13 -18.27 -9.94
CA LYS A 5 -20.97 -18.82 -8.59
C LYS A 5 -19.47 -18.79 -8.27
N ARG A 6 -19.05 -17.83 -7.43
CA ARG A 6 -17.64 -17.64 -7.06
C ARG A 6 -17.18 -18.94 -6.40
N GLU A 7 -16.43 -19.72 -7.16
CA GLU A 7 -15.91 -21.00 -6.73
C GLU A 7 -14.97 -20.76 -5.54
N ASP A 8 -14.99 -21.65 -4.54
CA ASP A 8 -14.17 -21.48 -3.34
C ASP A 8 -12.69 -21.42 -3.73
N THR A 9 -11.99 -20.37 -3.28
CA THR A 9 -10.57 -20.14 -3.58
C THR A 9 -9.71 -21.35 -3.21
N GLU A 10 -10.03 -22.05 -2.11
CA GLU A 10 -9.30 -23.25 -1.71
C GLU A 10 -9.45 -24.39 -2.74
N MET A 11 -10.64 -24.55 -3.31
CA MET A 11 -10.91 -25.54 -4.33
C MET A 11 -10.22 -25.21 -5.66
N LEU A 12 -10.20 -23.91 -6.03
CA LEU A 12 -9.44 -23.43 -7.18
C LEU A 12 -7.94 -23.69 -7.00
N VAL A 13 -7.39 -23.45 -5.81
CA VAL A 13 -5.97 -23.74 -5.53
C VAL A 13 -5.70 -25.24 -5.67
N SER A 14 -6.54 -26.11 -5.10
CA SER A 14 -6.34 -27.57 -5.18
C SER A 14 -6.29 -28.03 -6.64
N ARG A 15 -7.24 -27.61 -7.46
CA ARG A 15 -7.29 -27.93 -8.89
C ARG A 15 -6.07 -27.39 -9.64
N ALA A 16 -5.68 -26.14 -9.38
CA ALA A 16 -4.53 -25.52 -10.03
C ALA A 16 -3.22 -26.25 -9.69
N VAL A 17 -3.06 -26.71 -8.44
CA VAL A 17 -1.91 -27.52 -8.01
C VAL A 17 -1.88 -28.90 -8.68
N GLU A 18 -3.05 -29.47 -8.97
CA GLU A 18 -3.20 -30.72 -9.73
C GLU A 18 -2.98 -30.55 -11.25
N GLY A 19 -2.75 -29.32 -11.73
CA GLY A 19 -2.43 -29.02 -13.13
C GLY A 19 -3.60 -28.48 -13.96
N ASP A 20 -4.72 -28.12 -13.33
CA ASP A 20 -5.85 -27.47 -13.98
C ASP A 20 -5.49 -26.04 -14.40
N GLN A 21 -5.37 -25.83 -15.71
CA GLN A 21 -4.97 -24.53 -16.28
C GLN A 21 -6.06 -23.46 -16.10
N GLU A 22 -7.34 -23.81 -16.18
CA GLU A 22 -8.44 -22.85 -16.03
C GLU A 22 -8.52 -22.35 -14.59
N ALA A 23 -8.33 -23.25 -13.62
CA ALA A 23 -8.29 -22.88 -12.20
C ALA A 23 -7.11 -21.95 -11.89
N LEU A 24 -5.93 -22.23 -12.47
CA LEU A 24 -4.75 -21.38 -12.33
C LEU A 24 -4.96 -20.00 -12.97
N GLU A 25 -5.50 -19.95 -14.19
CA GLU A 25 -5.79 -18.70 -14.90
C GLU A 25 -6.76 -17.83 -14.08
N GLN A 26 -7.81 -18.44 -13.52
CA GLN A 26 -8.77 -17.74 -12.68
C GLN A 26 -8.12 -17.12 -11.43
N LEU A 27 -7.28 -17.89 -10.71
CA LEU A 27 -6.55 -17.40 -9.54
C LEU A 27 -5.59 -16.26 -9.88
N LEU A 28 -4.85 -16.37 -10.98
CA LEU A 28 -3.90 -15.34 -11.40
C LEU A 28 -4.64 -14.06 -11.85
N THR A 29 -5.74 -14.20 -12.58
CA THR A 29 -6.58 -13.08 -13.02
C THR A 29 -7.19 -12.33 -11.82
N GLU A 30 -7.59 -13.05 -10.76
CA GLU A 30 -8.14 -12.42 -9.55
C GLU A 30 -7.13 -11.51 -8.83
N VAL A 31 -5.83 -11.81 -8.92
CA VAL A 31 -4.78 -11.06 -8.20
C VAL A 31 -3.93 -10.16 -9.09
N GLN A 32 -4.05 -10.24 -10.43
CA GLN A 32 -3.19 -9.51 -11.37
C GLN A 32 -3.25 -7.99 -11.16
N ASP A 33 -4.45 -7.44 -10.99
CA ASP A 33 -4.66 -5.99 -10.87
C ASP A 33 -4.12 -5.49 -9.53
N LEU A 34 -4.29 -6.28 -8.48
CA LEU A 34 -3.76 -6.01 -7.16
C LEU A 34 -2.22 -5.99 -7.17
N VAL A 35 -1.61 -6.98 -7.81
CA VAL A 35 -0.14 -7.07 -7.97
C VAL A 35 0.38 -5.90 -8.80
N PHE A 36 -0.28 -5.56 -9.90
CA PHE A 36 0.08 -4.42 -10.74
C PHE A 36 -0.01 -3.09 -9.98
N ASN A 37 -1.12 -2.86 -9.29
CA ASN A 37 -1.34 -1.65 -8.51
C ASN A 37 -0.31 -1.47 -7.39
N LEU A 38 0.08 -2.56 -6.73
CA LEU A 38 1.12 -2.54 -5.71
C LEU A 38 2.48 -2.23 -6.34
N SER A 39 2.81 -2.89 -7.45
CA SER A 39 4.08 -2.72 -8.17
C SER A 39 4.24 -1.29 -8.67
N LEU A 40 3.19 -0.70 -9.25
CA LEU A 40 3.18 0.68 -9.73
C LEU A 40 3.48 1.69 -8.62
N ARG A 41 2.85 1.51 -7.45
CA ARG A 41 3.08 2.39 -6.29
C ARG A 41 4.47 2.17 -5.67
N MET A 42 4.97 0.93 -5.69
CA MET A 42 6.28 0.60 -5.17
C MET A 42 7.42 1.09 -6.07
N LEU A 43 7.25 1.06 -7.39
CA LEU A 43 8.33 1.28 -8.36
C LEU A 43 8.22 2.61 -9.13
N GLY A 44 7.05 3.23 -9.15
CA GLY A 44 6.86 4.59 -9.66
C GLY A 44 6.76 4.71 -11.18
N THR A 45 7.06 3.67 -11.96
CA THR A 45 6.90 3.65 -13.43
C THR A 45 6.04 2.47 -13.89
N ILE A 46 5.31 2.65 -14.99
CA ILE A 46 4.45 1.58 -15.54
C ILE A 46 5.29 0.41 -16.04
N GLN A 47 6.39 0.67 -16.75
CA GLN A 47 7.27 -0.37 -17.30
C GLN A 47 7.85 -1.26 -16.19
N ASP A 48 8.38 -0.66 -15.11
CA ASP A 48 8.87 -1.43 -13.98
C ASP A 48 7.73 -2.23 -13.30
N ALA A 49 6.52 -1.67 -13.26
CA ALA A 49 5.36 -2.33 -12.67
C ALA A 49 4.89 -3.53 -13.48
N GLU A 50 4.83 -3.43 -14.82
CA GLU A 50 4.49 -4.54 -15.71
C GLU A 50 5.50 -5.68 -15.55
N ASP A 51 6.79 -5.38 -15.62
CA ASP A 51 7.88 -6.34 -15.47
C ASP A 51 7.81 -7.04 -14.09
N ALA A 52 7.73 -6.27 -13.01
CA ALA A 52 7.65 -6.83 -11.67
C ALA A 52 6.38 -7.65 -11.45
N SER A 53 5.24 -7.25 -12.03
CA SER A 53 3.99 -7.99 -11.89
C SER A 53 4.06 -9.35 -12.55
N GLN A 54 4.65 -9.45 -13.74
CA GLN A 54 4.89 -10.72 -14.40
C GLN A 54 5.81 -11.62 -13.57
N GLU A 55 6.92 -11.08 -13.07
CA GLU A 55 7.83 -11.83 -12.20
C GLU A 55 7.14 -12.33 -10.91
N ILE A 56 6.26 -11.53 -10.32
CA ILE A 56 5.47 -11.89 -9.13
C ILE A 56 4.45 -12.97 -9.47
N LEU A 57 3.67 -12.83 -10.54
CA LEU A 57 2.67 -13.83 -10.93
C LEU A 57 3.31 -15.19 -11.26
N ILE A 58 4.49 -15.19 -11.89
CA ILE A 58 5.28 -16.41 -12.09
C ILE A 58 5.71 -17.02 -10.75
N ARG A 59 6.13 -16.20 -9.77
CA ARG A 59 6.46 -16.68 -8.42
C ARG A 59 5.24 -17.23 -7.69
N VAL A 60 4.09 -16.58 -7.80
CA VAL A 60 2.82 -17.05 -7.25
C VAL A 60 2.50 -18.44 -7.80
N MET A 61 2.52 -18.59 -9.14
CA MET A 61 2.32 -19.88 -9.81
C MET A 61 3.30 -20.96 -9.32
N ASN A 62 4.61 -20.66 -9.31
CA ASN A 62 5.64 -21.61 -8.91
C ASN A 62 5.59 -22.02 -7.44
N ASN A 63 5.01 -21.17 -6.57
CA ASN A 63 4.90 -21.43 -5.14
C ASN A 63 3.49 -21.82 -4.71
N LEU A 64 2.54 -21.99 -5.66
CA LEU A 64 1.12 -22.19 -5.34
C LEU A 64 0.88 -23.39 -4.41
N ALA A 65 1.62 -24.48 -4.61
CA ALA A 65 1.56 -25.68 -3.77
C ALA A 65 1.99 -25.44 -2.30
N SER A 66 2.64 -24.32 -2.00
CA SER A 66 3.00 -23.94 -0.63
C SER A 66 1.92 -23.14 0.11
N PHE A 67 0.84 -22.76 -0.57
CA PHE A 67 -0.30 -22.11 0.06
C PHE A 67 -1.08 -23.13 0.89
N ARG A 68 -1.24 -22.83 2.19
CA ARG A 68 -1.85 -23.76 3.17
C ARG A 68 -3.28 -23.39 3.59
N GLY A 69 -3.88 -22.35 3.02
CA GLY A 69 -5.20 -21.86 3.44
C GLY A 69 -5.23 -21.19 4.82
N GLU A 70 -4.08 -20.95 5.45
CA GLU A 70 -3.98 -20.30 6.78
C GLU A 70 -4.34 -18.80 6.74
N SER A 71 -4.38 -18.21 5.55
CA SER A 71 -4.80 -16.83 5.30
C SER A 71 -5.48 -16.73 3.93
N ALA A 72 -6.14 -15.59 3.65
CA ALA A 72 -6.70 -15.34 2.33
C ALA A 72 -5.61 -15.43 1.23
N PHE A 73 -5.97 -15.94 0.05
CA PHE A 73 -5.03 -16.08 -1.07
C PHE A 73 -4.36 -14.75 -1.45
N SER A 74 -5.12 -13.66 -1.46
CA SER A 74 -4.61 -12.30 -1.71
C SER A 74 -3.53 -11.88 -0.70
N THR A 75 -3.68 -12.22 0.58
CA THR A 75 -2.66 -11.98 1.63
C THR A 75 -1.37 -12.74 1.34
N TRP A 76 -1.49 -14.01 0.95
CA TRP A 76 -0.34 -14.83 0.62
C TRP A 76 0.41 -14.27 -0.61
N VAL A 77 -0.34 -13.82 -1.63
CA VAL A 77 0.22 -13.12 -2.81
C VAL A 77 0.90 -11.80 -2.41
N PHE A 78 0.29 -11.00 -1.52
CA PHE A 78 0.92 -9.77 -1.00
C PHE A 78 2.29 -10.03 -0.40
N ARG A 79 2.45 -11.10 0.39
CA ARG A 79 3.74 -11.46 0.99
C ARG A 79 4.80 -11.76 -0.07
N ILE A 80 4.43 -12.48 -1.14
CA ILE A 80 5.34 -12.75 -2.26
C ILE A 80 5.69 -11.45 -2.98
N ALA A 81 4.68 -10.64 -3.30
CA ALA A 81 4.83 -9.38 -4.02
C ALA A 81 5.71 -8.38 -3.25
N VAL A 82 5.44 -8.15 -1.97
CA VAL A 82 6.19 -7.23 -1.11
C VAL A 82 7.66 -7.65 -1.00
N ASN A 83 7.92 -8.93 -0.78
CA ASN A 83 9.29 -9.44 -0.70
C ASN A 83 10.05 -9.27 -2.02
N HIS A 84 9.37 -9.45 -3.15
CA HIS A 84 9.96 -9.20 -4.47
C HIS A 84 10.23 -7.70 -4.69
N LEU A 85 9.24 -6.85 -4.47
CA LEU A 85 9.28 -5.41 -4.74
C LEU A 85 10.29 -4.66 -3.87
N LYS A 86 10.42 -5.04 -2.59
CA LYS A 86 11.45 -4.47 -1.70
C LYS A 86 12.87 -4.69 -2.21
N ASN A 87 13.08 -5.76 -2.97
CA ASN A 87 14.38 -6.17 -3.50
C ASN A 87 14.53 -5.88 -5.01
N TYR A 88 13.58 -5.17 -5.62
CA TYR A 88 13.59 -4.91 -7.05
C TYR A 88 14.65 -3.87 -7.42
N ARG A 89 15.77 -4.31 -8.00
CA ARG A 89 16.93 -3.46 -8.33
C ARG A 89 16.92 -2.90 -9.75
N LYS A 90 16.00 -3.34 -10.61
CA LYS A 90 15.94 -2.89 -12.01
C LYS A 90 15.41 -1.46 -12.13
N SER A 91 14.56 -1.04 -11.20
CA SER A 91 13.95 0.28 -11.21
C SER A 91 14.97 1.42 -11.16
N MET A 92 14.69 2.49 -11.88
CA MET A 92 15.51 3.71 -11.88
C MET A 92 15.69 4.28 -10.47
N PHE A 93 14.66 4.22 -9.61
CA PHE A 93 14.70 4.76 -8.25
C PHE A 93 15.51 3.88 -7.29
N ALA A 94 15.79 2.62 -7.63
CA ALA A 94 16.73 1.79 -6.90
C ALA A 94 18.19 2.19 -7.17
N ARG A 95 18.47 2.76 -8.36
CA ARG A 95 19.80 3.22 -8.78
C ARG A 95 20.04 4.68 -8.39
N GLN A 96 19.01 5.51 -8.48
CA GLN A 96 19.01 6.93 -8.13
C GLN A 96 17.84 7.22 -7.17
N PRO A 97 18.05 7.03 -5.86
CA PRO A 97 17.00 7.26 -4.87
C PRO A 97 16.54 8.72 -4.87
N LEU A 98 15.23 8.91 -4.82
CA LEU A 98 14.63 10.23 -4.68
C LEU A 98 14.57 10.61 -3.20
N SER A 99 14.69 11.89 -2.87
CA SER A 99 14.50 12.41 -1.50
C SER A 99 13.39 13.47 -1.48
N PHE A 100 12.81 13.72 -0.30
CA PHE A 100 11.82 14.79 -0.15
C PHE A 100 12.43 16.17 -0.35
N GLU A 101 13.68 16.38 0.07
CA GLU A 101 14.40 17.64 -0.12
C GLU A 101 14.56 17.96 -1.61
N TYR A 102 15.11 17.01 -2.38
CA TYR A 102 15.27 17.16 -3.82
C TYR A 102 13.93 17.35 -4.54
N TYR A 103 12.90 16.58 -4.16
CA TYR A 103 11.58 16.69 -4.78
C TYR A 103 10.90 18.03 -4.44
N GLY A 104 11.12 18.57 -3.25
CA GLY A 104 10.68 19.91 -2.84
C GLY A 104 11.37 21.01 -3.67
N GLU A 105 12.69 20.95 -3.82
CA GLU A 105 13.47 21.88 -4.66
C GLU A 105 13.01 21.87 -6.11
N ASP A 106 12.69 20.70 -6.66
CA ASP A 106 12.13 20.56 -8.00
C ASP A 106 10.74 21.21 -8.14
N ILE A 107 9.91 21.13 -7.10
CA ILE A 107 8.61 21.81 -7.07
C ILE A 107 8.78 23.32 -7.11
N VAL A 108 9.72 23.86 -6.32
CA VAL A 108 10.02 25.30 -6.28
C VAL A 108 10.62 25.76 -7.61
N SER A 109 11.59 25.02 -8.15
CA SER A 109 12.24 25.32 -9.43
C SER A 109 11.27 25.36 -10.60
N GLY A 110 10.29 24.44 -10.60
CA GLY A 110 9.26 24.39 -11.64
C GLY A 110 8.28 25.58 -11.62
N LYS A 111 8.27 26.38 -10.55
CA LYS A 111 7.45 27.61 -10.44
C LYS A 111 8.17 28.85 -10.96
N GLU A 112 9.49 28.90 -10.83
CA GLU A 112 10.30 30.09 -11.13
C GLU A 112 10.64 30.25 -12.61
N LYS A 113 10.57 29.16 -13.39
CA LYS A 113 10.97 29.17 -14.80
C LYS A 113 9.81 29.56 -15.72
N ASP A 114 10.03 30.59 -16.52
CA ASP A 114 9.15 30.93 -17.65
C ASP A 114 9.43 29.95 -18.81
N ILE A 115 8.66 28.86 -18.84
CA ILE A 115 8.82 27.79 -19.83
C ILE A 115 7.74 27.95 -20.89
N PRO A 116 8.11 27.96 -22.19
CA PRO A 116 7.14 27.98 -23.27
C PRO A 116 6.09 26.89 -23.14
N ASP A 117 4.95 27.07 -23.82
CA ASP A 117 3.96 26.01 -23.92
C ASP A 117 4.55 24.83 -24.71
N LEU A 118 4.69 23.69 -24.04
CA LEU A 118 5.21 22.43 -24.60
C LEU A 118 4.12 21.35 -24.68
N THR A 119 2.84 21.73 -24.60
CA THR A 119 1.71 20.78 -24.63
C THR A 119 1.53 20.09 -25.98
N MET A 120 2.19 20.56 -27.04
CA MET A 120 2.13 19.99 -28.40
C MET A 120 0.70 19.86 -28.95
N GLY A 121 -0.22 20.73 -28.51
CA GLY A 121 -1.62 20.73 -28.95
C GLY A 121 -2.52 19.70 -28.25
N VAL A 122 -2.00 18.96 -27.26
CA VAL A 122 -2.78 18.05 -26.41
C VAL A 122 -3.55 18.85 -25.35
N ASP A 123 -4.74 18.38 -24.99
CA ASP A 123 -5.58 19.04 -23.98
C ASP A 123 -4.82 19.20 -22.65
N ARG A 124 -4.69 20.44 -22.21
CA ARG A 124 -4.01 20.80 -20.97
C ARG A 124 -4.66 20.17 -19.73
N ASN A 125 -5.98 19.96 -19.73
CA ASN A 125 -6.66 19.31 -18.62
C ASN A 125 -6.25 17.84 -18.50
N LEU A 126 -6.09 17.15 -19.64
CA LEU A 126 -5.60 15.78 -19.68
C LEU A 126 -4.17 15.72 -19.14
N LEU A 127 -3.28 16.59 -19.61
CA LEU A 127 -1.89 16.65 -19.15
C LEU A 127 -1.77 17.05 -17.67
N GLU A 128 -2.67 17.89 -17.17
CA GLU A 128 -2.74 18.21 -15.75
C GLU A 128 -3.12 16.97 -14.92
N GLN A 129 -4.09 16.18 -15.38
CA GLN A 129 -4.47 14.92 -14.72
C GLN A 129 -3.34 13.89 -14.79
N GLU A 130 -2.71 13.74 -15.95
CA GLU A 130 -1.53 12.89 -16.14
C GLU A 130 -0.43 13.27 -15.12
N LEU A 131 -0.19 14.57 -14.93
CA LEU A 131 0.83 15.05 -14.01
C LEU A 131 0.45 14.75 -12.56
N LYS A 132 -0.83 14.89 -12.20
CA LYS A 132 -1.34 14.53 -10.86
C LYS A 132 -1.12 13.04 -10.58
N LEU A 133 -1.49 12.17 -11.51
CA LEU A 133 -1.34 10.72 -11.39
C LEU A 133 0.12 10.29 -11.34
N SER A 134 0.97 10.86 -12.20
CA SER A 134 2.42 10.60 -12.18
C SER A 134 3.06 11.07 -10.87
N CYS A 135 2.80 12.30 -10.44
CA CYS A 135 3.46 12.88 -9.26
C CYS A 135 3.11 12.15 -7.96
N THR A 136 1.90 11.56 -7.86
CA THR A 136 1.46 10.82 -6.68
C THR A 136 2.16 9.46 -6.57
N ASN A 137 2.54 8.84 -7.69
CA ASN A 137 3.34 7.62 -7.71
C ASN A 137 4.83 7.90 -7.52
N VAL A 138 5.37 8.94 -8.16
CA VAL A 138 6.78 9.31 -8.06
C VAL A 138 7.14 9.85 -6.67
N MET A 139 6.26 10.61 -6.02
CA MET A 139 6.51 11.12 -4.66
C MET A 139 6.72 9.99 -3.64
N LEU A 140 6.07 8.83 -3.81
CA LEU A 140 6.29 7.66 -2.95
C LEU A 140 7.74 7.18 -2.99
N GLN A 141 8.47 7.48 -4.08
CA GLN A 141 9.86 7.11 -4.25
C GLN A 141 10.80 7.89 -3.32
N CYS A 142 10.34 8.99 -2.71
CA CYS A 142 11.05 9.72 -1.66
C CYS A 142 11.13 8.97 -0.31
N LEU A 143 10.29 7.95 -0.12
CA LEU A 143 10.37 7.02 1.01
C LEU A 143 11.34 5.89 0.68
N ASP A 144 12.06 5.39 1.69
CA ASP A 144 12.78 4.12 1.56
C ASP A 144 11.79 2.97 1.30
N ALA A 145 12.28 1.85 0.75
CA ALA A 145 11.42 0.75 0.31
C ALA A 145 10.53 0.18 1.43
N ASP A 146 11.02 0.11 2.67
CA ASP A 146 10.25 -0.39 3.81
C ASP A 146 9.15 0.59 4.21
N SER A 147 9.50 1.86 4.38
CA SER A 147 8.53 2.92 4.69
C SER A 147 7.48 3.06 3.60
N ARG A 148 7.89 2.95 2.32
CA ARG A 148 7.00 3.00 1.16
C ARG A 148 6.00 1.85 1.20
N CYS A 149 6.49 0.63 1.44
CA CYS A 149 5.63 -0.55 1.53
C CYS A 149 4.62 -0.43 2.68
N ILE A 150 5.06 -0.01 3.87
CA ILE A 150 4.19 0.22 5.03
C ILE A 150 3.11 1.25 4.69
N TYR A 151 3.50 2.36 4.05
CA TYR A 151 2.57 3.43 3.69
C TYR A 151 1.53 2.98 2.67
N ILE A 152 1.94 2.25 1.63
CA ILE A 152 1.05 1.74 0.58
C ILE A 152 0.06 0.73 1.16
N LEU A 153 0.56 -0.26 1.92
CA LEU A 153 -0.31 -1.27 2.55
C LEU A 153 -1.33 -0.61 3.48
N GLY A 154 -0.90 0.34 4.33
CA GLY A 154 -1.79 0.94 5.32
C GLY A 154 -2.68 2.07 4.82
N THR A 155 -2.30 2.79 3.77
CA THR A 155 -3.03 3.99 3.31
C THR A 155 -3.82 3.73 2.04
N MET A 156 -3.28 2.91 1.13
CA MET A 156 -3.89 2.67 -0.19
C MET A 156 -4.65 1.35 -0.24
N PHE A 157 -4.04 0.27 0.27
CA PHE A 157 -4.71 -1.04 0.38
C PHE A 157 -5.44 -1.23 1.71
N ARG A 158 -5.23 -0.32 2.67
CA ARG A 158 -5.92 -0.24 3.96
C ARG A 158 -5.87 -1.57 4.76
N VAL A 159 -4.74 -2.26 4.63
CA VAL A 159 -4.40 -3.50 5.32
C VAL A 159 -4.30 -3.25 6.82
N ASP A 160 -4.98 -4.09 7.61
CA ASP A 160 -4.98 -3.99 9.05
C ASP A 160 -3.63 -4.37 9.68
N SER A 161 -3.45 -4.02 10.95
CA SER A 161 -2.17 -4.21 11.64
C SER A 161 -1.73 -5.66 11.85
N ARG A 162 -2.66 -6.63 11.90
CA ARG A 162 -2.33 -8.06 12.04
C ARG A 162 -1.87 -8.61 10.70
N LEU A 163 -2.61 -8.32 9.65
CA LEU A 163 -2.26 -8.77 8.30
C LEU A 163 -0.96 -8.14 7.80
N ALA A 164 -0.78 -6.83 8.06
CA ALA A 164 0.46 -6.15 7.72
C ALA A 164 1.66 -6.69 8.50
N ALA A 165 1.46 -7.13 9.76
CA ALA A 165 2.50 -7.77 10.56
C ALA A 165 2.95 -9.10 9.93
N GLU A 166 2.02 -9.91 9.43
CA GLU A 166 2.32 -11.16 8.73
C GLU A 166 3.00 -10.94 7.37
N ILE A 167 2.58 -9.91 6.64
CA ILE A 167 3.17 -9.57 5.32
C ILE A 167 4.59 -9.02 5.47
N LEU A 168 4.83 -8.17 6.47
CA LEU A 168 6.08 -7.42 6.62
C LEU A 168 7.08 -8.02 7.61
N ASP A 169 6.70 -9.10 8.30
CA ASP A 169 7.48 -9.70 9.40
C ASP A 169 7.80 -8.68 10.51
N LEU A 170 6.74 -8.03 11.01
CA LEU A 170 6.81 -7.01 12.07
C LEU A 170 5.77 -7.29 13.15
N SER A 171 5.91 -6.70 14.34
CA SER A 171 4.79 -6.70 15.29
C SER A 171 3.69 -5.72 14.85
N PRO A 172 2.40 -5.99 15.15
CA PRO A 172 1.31 -5.07 14.82
C PRO A 172 1.51 -3.66 15.39
N GLU A 173 2.12 -3.58 16.58
CA GLU A 173 2.43 -2.31 17.23
C GLU A 173 3.56 -1.56 16.50
N ALA A 174 4.63 -2.24 16.11
CA ALA A 174 5.69 -1.64 15.32
C ALA A 174 5.17 -1.11 13.97
N TYR A 175 4.28 -1.85 13.31
CA TYR A 175 3.62 -1.41 12.08
C TYR A 175 2.82 -0.11 12.29
N ARG A 176 1.95 -0.04 13.31
CA ARG A 176 1.15 1.17 13.60
C ARG A 176 2.03 2.39 13.87
N GLN A 177 3.07 2.21 14.68
CA GLN A 177 3.99 3.29 15.02
C GLN A 177 4.75 3.81 13.79
N ARG A 178 5.26 2.90 12.95
CA ARG A 178 5.93 3.26 11.69
C ARG A 178 4.97 3.96 10.73
N LEU A 179 3.78 3.39 10.50
CA LEU A 179 2.76 3.96 9.62
C LEU A 179 2.36 5.38 10.05
N SER A 180 2.16 5.60 11.34
CA SER A 180 1.85 6.93 11.89
C SER A 180 2.96 7.94 11.59
N ARG A 181 4.23 7.57 11.82
CA ARG A 181 5.38 8.44 11.52
C ARG A 181 5.49 8.75 10.02
N ILE A 182 5.30 7.75 9.17
CA ILE A 182 5.37 7.92 7.72
C ILE A 182 4.24 8.81 7.21
N ARG A 183 3.00 8.61 7.70
CA ARG A 183 1.86 9.48 7.38
C ARG A 183 2.13 10.93 7.77
N LYS A 184 2.69 11.19 8.95
CA LYS A 184 3.08 12.55 9.36
C LYS A 184 4.12 13.17 8.43
N LYS A 185 5.13 12.40 8.02
CA LYS A 185 6.16 12.85 7.08
C LYS A 185 5.56 13.22 5.71
N MET A 186 4.72 12.35 5.17
CA MET A 186 4.01 12.59 3.91
C MET A 186 3.07 13.79 3.99
N ALA A 187 2.31 13.91 5.08
CA ALA A 187 1.39 15.02 5.31
C ALA A 187 2.14 16.35 5.37
N GLY A 188 3.25 16.43 6.12
CA GLY A 188 4.06 17.64 6.19
C GLY A 188 4.56 18.09 4.81
N PHE A 189 5.05 17.15 4.00
CA PHE A 189 5.48 17.45 2.63
C PHE A 189 4.32 17.93 1.73
N LEU A 190 3.17 17.27 1.80
CA LEU A 190 2.00 17.64 0.99
C LEU A 190 1.42 19.00 1.42
N GLU A 191 1.39 19.30 2.71
CA GLU A 191 0.94 20.60 3.24
C GLU A 191 1.83 21.74 2.77
N GLU A 192 3.15 21.53 2.75
CA GLU A 192 4.13 22.54 2.35
C GLU A 192 4.15 22.75 0.83
N TYR A 193 4.12 21.67 0.04
CA TYR A 193 4.37 21.76 -1.40
C TYR A 193 3.16 21.53 -2.28
N CYS A 194 2.22 20.64 -1.95
CA CYS A 194 1.14 20.25 -2.88
C CYS A 194 -0.04 21.23 -2.82
N GLY A 195 -0.39 21.90 -3.92
CA GLY A 195 -1.55 22.82 -3.93
C GLY A 195 -2.90 22.14 -3.68
N LEU A 196 -3.00 20.82 -3.86
CA LEU A 196 -4.22 20.08 -3.52
C LEU A 196 -4.47 20.00 -2.00
N SER A 197 -3.45 20.24 -1.16
CA SER A 197 -3.62 20.37 0.29
C SER A 197 -4.20 21.73 0.71
N GLY A 198 -4.38 22.66 -0.25
CA GLY A 198 -4.91 24.01 -0.05
C GLY A 198 -3.85 25.05 0.36
N LYS A 199 -2.69 24.64 0.87
CA LYS A 199 -1.61 25.56 1.30
C LYS A 199 -0.34 25.47 0.46
N GLY A 200 -0.15 24.38 -0.27
CA GLY A 200 1.09 24.13 -1.00
C GLY A 200 1.31 25.03 -2.22
N VAL A 201 2.58 25.19 -2.59
CA VAL A 201 3.00 26.09 -3.69
C VAL A 201 2.87 25.49 -5.09
N CYS A 202 2.70 24.17 -5.21
CA CYS A 202 2.61 23.44 -6.47
C CYS A 202 1.23 23.61 -7.12
N SER A 203 1.19 23.92 -8.41
CA SER A 203 -0.02 23.84 -9.23
C SER A 203 0.26 22.97 -10.44
N CYS A 204 -0.46 21.85 -10.56
CA CYS A 204 -0.24 20.87 -11.64
C CYS A 204 -0.40 21.54 -13.01
N GLY A 205 -1.47 22.30 -13.24
CA GLY A 205 -1.71 23.00 -14.51
C GLY A 205 -0.61 23.99 -14.90
N LYS A 206 0.05 24.64 -13.93
CA LYS A 206 1.20 25.53 -14.19
C LYS A 206 2.50 24.78 -14.40
N ARG A 207 2.61 23.56 -13.89
CA ARG A 207 3.83 22.72 -13.97
C ARG A 207 3.86 21.79 -15.17
N VAL A 208 2.80 21.71 -15.97
CA VAL A 208 2.74 20.84 -17.17
C VAL A 208 3.96 21.06 -18.07
N SER A 209 4.21 22.29 -18.52
CA SER A 209 5.35 22.59 -19.40
C SER A 209 6.71 22.25 -18.76
N TYR A 210 6.87 22.49 -17.45
CA TYR A 210 8.07 22.10 -16.71
C TYR A 210 8.25 20.59 -16.66
N ALA A 211 7.19 19.83 -16.40
CA ALA A 211 7.22 18.38 -16.36
C ALA A 211 7.60 17.77 -17.73
N ILE A 212 7.13 18.38 -18.82
CA ILE A 212 7.51 17.99 -20.19
C ILE A 212 8.98 18.33 -20.46
N ALA A 213 9.42 19.55 -20.13
CA ALA A 213 10.80 20.00 -20.32
C ALA A 213 11.82 19.18 -19.49
N SER A 214 11.41 18.68 -18.33
CA SER A 214 12.23 17.82 -17.46
C SER A 214 12.11 16.33 -17.79
N HIS A 215 11.46 15.97 -18.90
CA HIS A 215 11.23 14.59 -19.35
C HIS A 215 10.50 13.70 -18.32
N ARG A 216 9.69 14.29 -17.45
CA ARG A 216 8.84 13.55 -16.49
C ARG A 216 7.51 13.11 -17.10
N MET A 217 7.17 13.66 -18.26
CA MET A 217 5.96 13.35 -19.01
C MET A 217 6.22 13.52 -20.51
N ASN A 218 5.60 12.66 -21.31
CA ASN A 218 5.50 12.85 -22.75
C ASN A 218 4.07 13.26 -23.12
N PRO A 219 3.83 14.47 -23.67
CA PRO A 219 2.48 14.92 -24.00
C PRO A 219 1.81 14.08 -25.09
N GLU A 220 2.57 13.56 -26.05
CA GLU A 220 2.04 12.72 -27.15
C GLU A 220 1.77 11.28 -26.72
N LYS A 221 2.28 10.86 -25.56
CA LYS A 221 2.09 9.51 -25.02
C LYS A 221 1.78 9.55 -23.51
N PRO A 222 0.57 9.98 -23.11
CA PRO A 222 0.13 9.90 -21.71
C PRO A 222 0.09 8.45 -21.24
N GLU A 223 0.68 8.17 -20.08
CA GLU A 223 0.90 6.83 -19.56
C GLU A 223 -0.20 6.43 -18.55
N TYR A 224 -0.55 7.32 -17.61
CA TYR A 224 -1.50 7.00 -16.55
C TYR A 224 -2.95 7.17 -16.98
N THR A 225 -3.26 8.25 -17.70
CA THR A 225 -4.62 8.54 -18.20
C THR A 225 -5.07 7.57 -19.31
N SER A 226 -4.14 6.82 -19.91
CA SER A 226 -4.45 5.77 -20.88
C SER A 226 -4.73 4.41 -20.25
N LEU A 227 -4.45 4.23 -18.95
CA LEU A 227 -4.80 3.01 -18.21
C LEU A 227 -6.33 2.91 -18.05
N LYS A 228 -6.86 1.70 -18.19
CA LYS A 228 -8.27 1.44 -17.88
C LYS A 228 -8.48 1.41 -16.37
N GLU A 229 -9.40 2.23 -15.87
CA GLU A 229 -9.78 2.19 -14.46
C GLU A 229 -10.55 0.90 -14.14
N ASN A 230 -10.13 0.19 -13.10
CA ASN A 230 -10.91 -0.90 -12.52
C ASN A 230 -11.88 -0.32 -11.47
N THR A 231 -13.11 -0.04 -11.88
CA THR A 231 -14.16 0.54 -11.01
C THR A 231 -14.68 -0.45 -9.96
N GLU A 232 -14.53 -1.75 -10.19
CA GLU A 232 -15.01 -2.83 -9.30
C GLU A 232 -14.13 -2.95 -8.06
N PHE A 233 -12.80 -2.81 -8.22
CA PHE A 233 -11.82 -2.79 -7.13
C PHE A 233 -12.03 -1.65 -6.12
N LEU A 234 -12.44 -0.46 -6.59
CA LEU A 234 -12.71 0.70 -5.73
C LEU A 234 -13.95 0.49 -4.84
N LEU A 235 -14.94 -0.28 -5.31
CA LEU A 235 -16.17 -0.55 -4.59
C LEU A 235 -15.97 -1.65 -3.54
N GLU A 236 -15.26 -2.73 -3.87
CA GLU A 236 -14.92 -3.80 -2.91
C GLU A 236 -14.06 -3.29 -1.76
N CYS A 237 -13.07 -2.45 -2.04
CA CYS A 237 -12.22 -1.81 -1.03
C CYS A 237 -13.01 -0.85 -0.11
N LYS A 238 -14.15 -0.31 -0.57
CA LYS A 238 -15.02 0.55 0.25
C LYS A 238 -15.95 -0.28 1.12
N THR A 239 -16.57 -1.33 0.58
CA THR A 239 -17.54 -2.19 1.29
C THR A 239 -16.87 -3.02 2.38
N ALA A 240 -15.70 -3.61 2.10
CA ALA A 240 -14.93 -4.37 3.11
C ALA A 240 -14.47 -3.50 4.31
N MET A 241 -14.48 -2.18 4.15
CA MET A 241 -14.06 -1.24 5.17
C MET A 241 -15.17 -0.69 6.03
N GLU A 242 -16.36 -0.49 5.47
CA GLU A 242 -17.53 -0.12 6.26
C GLU A 242 -17.85 -1.26 7.25
N GLU A 243 -17.75 -2.53 6.82
CA GLU A 243 -18.02 -3.69 7.67
C GLU A 243 -17.02 -3.87 8.83
N ILE A 244 -15.72 -3.62 8.63
CA ILE A 244 -14.71 -3.81 9.68
C ILE A 244 -14.69 -2.64 10.68
N ASP A 245 -14.92 -1.41 10.22
CA ASP A 245 -14.96 -0.23 11.10
C ASP A 245 -16.27 -0.19 11.91
N ASP A 246 -17.40 -0.65 11.34
CA ASP A 246 -18.66 -0.83 12.06
C ASP A 246 -18.56 -1.89 13.16
N LEU A 247 -17.90 -3.03 12.88
CA LEU A 247 -17.63 -4.05 13.90
C LEU A 247 -16.69 -3.55 14.99
N SER A 248 -15.67 -2.74 14.64
CA SER A 248 -14.77 -2.08 15.58
C SER A 248 -15.52 -1.09 16.50
N MET A 249 -16.48 -0.33 15.96
CA MET A 249 -17.33 0.56 16.75
C MET A 249 -18.21 -0.19 17.77
N VAL A 250 -18.74 -1.36 17.42
CA VAL A 250 -19.50 -2.20 18.36
C VAL A 250 -18.65 -2.53 19.59
N PHE A 251 -17.39 -2.95 19.41
CA PHE A 251 -16.50 -3.23 20.54
C PHE A 251 -16.07 -1.98 21.32
N SER A 252 -15.98 -0.82 20.66
CA SER A 252 -15.65 0.45 21.34
C SER A 252 -16.78 0.94 22.27
N SER A 253 -18.02 0.52 22.01
CA SER A 253 -19.20 0.82 22.83
C SER A 253 -19.43 -0.17 23.98
N LEU A 254 -18.69 -1.29 24.01
CA LEU A 254 -18.76 -2.25 25.10
C LEU A 254 -18.12 -1.67 26.36
N PRO A 255 -18.76 -1.81 27.54
CA PRO A 255 -18.21 -1.30 28.79
C PRO A 255 -16.90 -2.00 29.17
N ALA A 256 -15.89 -1.22 29.54
CA ALA A 256 -14.66 -1.73 30.14
C ALA A 256 -14.92 -2.06 31.62
N TYR A 257 -15.01 -3.35 31.96
CA TYR A 257 -15.23 -3.80 33.33
C TYR A 257 -13.93 -3.76 34.15
N ARG A 258 -13.98 -3.23 35.38
CA ARG A 258 -12.87 -3.34 36.34
C ARG A 258 -12.88 -4.71 37.02
N THR A 259 -11.72 -5.18 37.45
CA THR A 259 -11.59 -6.36 38.33
C THR A 259 -12.42 -6.18 39.61
N THR A 260 -13.09 -7.24 40.05
CA THR A 260 -13.97 -7.26 41.22
C THR A 260 -13.18 -7.00 42.52
N LYS A 261 -13.87 -6.50 43.56
CA LYS A 261 -13.26 -6.21 44.86
C LYS A 261 -12.61 -7.45 45.48
N ALA A 262 -13.31 -8.58 45.44
CA ALA A 262 -12.82 -9.86 45.95
C ALA A 262 -11.54 -10.33 45.23
N ALA A 263 -11.43 -10.13 43.91
CA ALA A 263 -10.22 -10.51 43.18
C ALA A 263 -9.02 -9.61 43.53
N ARG A 264 -9.25 -8.32 43.81
CA ARG A 264 -8.19 -7.42 44.28
C ARG A 264 -7.79 -7.71 45.72
N GLU A 265 -8.76 -7.95 46.60
CA GLU A 265 -8.53 -8.31 48.00
C GLU A 265 -7.77 -9.64 48.10
N TYR A 266 -8.13 -10.63 47.29
CA TYR A 266 -7.40 -11.89 47.18
C TYR A 266 -5.95 -11.68 46.73
N LEU A 267 -5.71 -10.82 45.74
CA LEU A 267 -4.36 -10.47 45.29
C LEU A 267 -3.56 -9.75 46.39
N ASP A 268 -4.19 -8.81 47.11
CA ASP A 268 -3.56 -8.09 48.21
C ASP A 268 -3.24 -9.01 49.40
N GLU A 269 -4.13 -9.96 49.71
CA GLU A 269 -3.90 -10.99 50.74
C GLU A 269 -2.83 -11.99 50.32
N PHE A 270 -2.85 -12.43 49.05
CA PHE A 270 -1.83 -13.31 48.50
C PHE A 270 -0.44 -12.69 48.56
N LEU A 271 -0.30 -11.41 48.16
CA LEU A 271 0.96 -10.65 48.24
C LEU A 271 1.44 -10.43 49.68
N LYS A 272 0.55 -10.49 50.67
CA LYS A 272 0.87 -10.38 52.10
C LYS A 272 1.03 -11.74 52.79
N SER A 273 0.78 -12.84 52.08
CA SER A 273 0.83 -14.18 52.66
C SER A 273 2.27 -14.70 52.76
N ASP A 274 2.47 -15.62 53.71
CA ASP A 274 3.76 -16.32 53.89
C ASP A 274 4.17 -17.16 52.66
N CYS A 275 3.19 -17.54 51.84
CA CYS A 275 3.42 -18.26 50.58
C CYS A 275 4.14 -17.36 49.55
N TYR A 276 3.79 -16.07 49.47
CA TYR A 276 4.47 -15.12 48.58
C TYR A 276 5.87 -14.76 49.09
N SER A 277 6.04 -14.55 50.39
CA SER A 277 7.37 -14.27 50.97
C SER A 277 8.33 -15.45 50.83
N THR A 278 7.84 -16.69 50.84
CA THR A 278 8.65 -17.89 50.55
C THR A 278 9.14 -17.93 49.09
N ILE A 279 8.30 -17.52 48.13
CA ILE A 279 8.65 -17.45 46.70
C ILE A 279 9.59 -16.26 46.42
N SER A 280 9.36 -15.12 47.07
CA SER A 280 10.20 -13.92 46.95
C SER A 280 11.59 -14.10 47.57
N ASN A 281 11.75 -14.96 48.58
CA ASN A 281 13.04 -15.23 49.23
C ASN A 281 13.81 -16.40 48.58
N ALA A 282 13.24 -17.05 47.57
CA ALA A 282 13.88 -18.13 46.80
C ALA A 282 14.43 -17.65 45.44
N LEU A 283 14.32 -16.35 45.15
CA LEU A 283 14.92 -15.62 44.03
C LEU A 283 16.08 -14.75 44.54
#